data_AF-A0A258T0D5-F1
#
_entry.id   AF-A0A258T0D5-F1
#
_cell.length_a   1.000
_cell.length_b   1.000
_cell.length_c   1.000
_cell.angle_alpha   90.00
_cell.angle_beta   90.00
_cell.angle_gamma   90.00
#
_symmetry.space_group_name_H-M   'P 1'
#
loop_
_entity.id
_entity.type
_entity.pdbx_description
1 polymer ?
#
loop_
_entity_poly.entity_id
_entity_poly.type
_entity_poly.pdbx_seq_one_letter_code
_entity_poly.pdbx_strand_id
1 'polypeptide(L)' 'MKTYRGDRTIDGVQVTVDDAPLPVREDIAVLSRDGFEWSYEGEAPAQLALALLADHLCDPKRAL' A
#
# COMPACT_ATOMS: atom_id res chain seq x y z
N MET A 1 -17.05 2.11 5.99
CA MET A 1 -15.80 1.59 6.56
C MET A 1 -15.10 0.90 5.41
N LYS A 2 -13.83 1.22 5.14
CA LYS A 2 -13.07 0.60 4.05
C LYS A 2 -12.56 -0.77 4.49
N THR A 3 -12.60 -1.74 3.60
CA THR A 3 -12.02 -3.07 3.83
C THR A 3 -10.76 -3.21 2.99
N TYR A 4 -9.63 -3.37 3.66
CA TYR A 4 -8.35 -3.64 3.00
C TYR A 4 -8.05 -5.13 3.07
N ARG A 5 -7.63 -5.70 1.94
CA ARG A 5 -7.26 -7.11 1.85
C ARG A 5 -5.92 -7.25 1.15
N GLY A 6 -5.01 -7.98 1.79
CA GLY A 6 -3.74 -8.40 1.21
C GLY A 6 -3.78 -9.89 0.86
N ASP A 7 -3.38 -10.24 -0.36
CA ASP A 7 -3.21 -11.61 -0.82
C ASP A 7 -1.78 -11.80 -1.34
N ARG A 8 -1.14 -12.91 -0.93
CA ARG A 8 0.14 -13.33 -1.52
C ARG A 8 -0.16 -14.22 -2.72
N THR A 9 0.23 -13.77 -3.89
CA THR A 9 0.05 -14.47 -5.16
C THR A 9 1.38 -15.00 -5.69
N ILE A 10 1.34 -15.78 -6.77
CA ILE A 10 2.58 -16.21 -7.46
C ILE A 10 3.35 -15.03 -8.05
N ASP A 11 2.67 -13.92 -8.33
CA ASP A 11 3.22 -12.69 -8.92
C ASP A 11 3.62 -11.65 -7.87
N GLY A 12 3.56 -12.01 -6.57
CA GLY A 12 3.88 -11.13 -5.45
C GLY A 12 2.66 -10.76 -4.59
N VAL A 13 2.80 -9.70 -3.80
CA VAL A 13 1.75 -9.24 -2.88
C VAL A 13 0.78 -8.32 -3.61
N GLN A 14 -0.50 -8.66 -3.60
CA GLN A 14 -1.58 -7.80 -4.08
C GLN A 14 -2.36 -7.23 -2.90
N VAL A 15 -2.68 -5.94 -2.96
CA VAL A 15 -3.54 -5.29 -1.96
C VAL A 15 -4.72 -4.65 -2.65
N THR A 16 -5.91 -4.83 -2.08
CA THR A 16 -7.16 -4.21 -2.53
C THR A 16 -7.81 -3.40 -1.41
N VAL A 17 -8.59 -2.40 -1.80
CA VAL A 17 -9.50 -1.63 -0.95
C VAL A 17 -10.89 -1.72 -1.58
N ASP A 18 -11.86 -2.24 -0.83
CA ASP A 18 -13.23 -2.45 -1.31
C ASP A 18 -13.26 -3.13 -2.70
N ASP A 19 -12.51 -4.23 -2.83
CA ASP A 19 -12.36 -5.08 -4.03
C ASP A 19 -11.64 -4.42 -5.24
N ALA A 20 -11.17 -3.17 -5.11
CA ALA A 20 -10.35 -2.51 -6.13
C ALA A 20 -8.86 -2.53 -5.76
N PRO A 21 -7.92 -2.66 -6.72
CA PRO A 21 -6.49 -2.57 -6.43
C PRO A 21 -6.11 -1.27 -5.71
N LEU A 22 -5.37 -1.38 -4.60
CA LEU A 22 -4.85 -0.22 -3.89
C LEU A 22 -3.67 0.37 -4.69
N PRO A 23 -3.70 1.66 -5.08
CA PRO A 23 -2.57 2.28 -5.77
C PRO A 23 -1.33 2.31 -4.87
N VAL A 24 -0.14 2.03 -5.43
CA VAL A 24 1.14 2.00 -4.68
C VAL A 24 1.54 3.37 -4.13
N ARG A 25 1.03 4.45 -4.73
CA ARG A 25 1.27 5.85 -4.37
C ARG A 25 2.74 6.30 -4.47
N GLU A 26 3.49 5.76 -5.44
CA GLU A 26 4.82 6.27 -5.82
C GLU A 26 4.79 7.74 -6.29
N ASP A 27 3.60 8.27 -6.65
CA ASP A 27 3.39 9.70 -6.92
C ASP A 27 3.58 10.59 -5.68
N ILE A 28 3.44 10.04 -4.47
CA ILE A 28 3.68 10.76 -3.21
C ILE A 28 5.14 10.62 -2.79
N ALA A 29 5.61 9.38 -2.65
CA ALA A 29 6.98 9.05 -2.31
C ALA A 29 7.29 7.61 -2.73
N VAL A 30 8.55 7.38 -3.10
CA VAL A 30 9.09 6.05 -3.41
C VAL A 30 9.89 5.58 -2.19
N LEU A 31 9.20 4.95 -1.23
CA LEU A 31 9.81 4.34 -0.04
C LEU A 31 10.36 2.95 -0.34
N SER A 32 9.80 2.25 -1.33
CA SER A 32 10.34 1.01 -1.88
C SER A 32 10.01 0.91 -3.37
N ARG A 33 10.86 0.20 -4.12
CA ARG A 33 10.62 -0.16 -5.53
C ARG A 33 10.12 -1.59 -5.71
N ASP A 34 10.05 -2.35 -4.62
CA ASP A 34 9.61 -3.75 -4.64
C ASP A 34 8.07 -3.86 -4.55
N GLY A 35 7.37 -2.72 -4.53
CA GLY A 35 5.92 -2.65 -4.39
C GLY A 35 5.47 -2.78 -2.94
N PHE A 36 4.52 -3.67 -2.70
CA PHE A 36 3.98 -3.92 -1.36
C PHE A 36 4.58 -5.17 -0.73
N GLU A 37 4.66 -5.15 0.60
CA GLU A 37 4.90 -6.34 1.40
C GLU A 37 3.94 -6.34 2.58
N TRP A 38 3.43 -7.54 2.88
CA TRP A 38 2.45 -7.82 3.92
C TRP A 38 3.01 -8.93 4.81
N SER A 39 3.13 -8.66 6.12
CA SER A 39 3.65 -9.56 7.17
C SER A 39 5.17 -9.67 7.35
N TYR A 40 5.99 -9.21 6.40
CA TYR A 40 7.45 -9.15 6.57
C TYR A 40 7.93 -7.72 6.84
N GLU A 41 9.10 -7.58 7.46
CA GLU A 41 9.76 -6.29 7.68
C GLU A 41 10.58 -5.85 6.47
N GLY A 42 10.91 -4.55 6.38
CA GLY A 42 11.70 -3.97 5.29
C GLY A 42 11.13 -2.63 4.81
N GLU A 43 11.52 -2.22 3.60
CA GLU A 43 11.06 -0.98 2.98
C GLU A 43 9.67 -1.10 2.32
N ALA A 44 9.36 -2.24 1.72
CA ALA A 44 8.07 -2.48 1.05
C ALA A 44 6.83 -2.39 1.98
N PRO A 45 6.87 -2.78 3.27
CA PRO A 45 5.80 -2.50 4.23
C PRO A 45 5.59 -1.01 4.49
N ALA A 46 6.65 -0.19 4.40
CA ALA A 46 6.52 1.27 4.54
C ALA A 46 5.77 1.86 3.33
N GLN A 47 6.03 1.36 2.13
CA GLN A 47 5.27 1.74 0.93
C GLN A 47 3.78 1.37 1.06
N LEU A 48 3.48 0.18 1.61
CA LEU A 48 2.10 -0.22 1.92
C LEU A 48 1.44 0.72 2.94
N ALA A 49 2.14 1.07 4.02
CA ALA A 49 1.62 1.99 5.03
C ALA A 49 1.28 3.38 4.44
N LEU A 50 2.15 3.92 3.58
CA LEU A 50 1.91 5.17 2.86
C LEU A 50 0.64 5.08 2.00
N ALA A 51 0.48 4.02 1.21
CA ALA A 51 -0.69 3.82 0.36
C ALA A 51 -1.99 3.73 1.16
N LEU A 52 -1.98 2.98 2.27
CA LEU A 52 -3.13 2.87 3.18
C LEU A 52 -3.50 4.22 3.80
N LEU A 53 -2.52 4.99 4.27
CA LEU A 53 -2.77 6.31 4.85
C LEU A 53 -3.26 7.32 3.82
N ALA A 54 -2.68 7.30 2.62
CA ALA A 54 -3.08 8.19 1.54
C ALA A 54 -4.51 7.93 1.07
N ASP A 55 -4.91 6.66 1.00
CA ASP A 55 -6.29 6.28 0.68
C ASP A 55 -7.26 6.57 1.85
N HIS A 56 -6.84 6.33 3.10
CA HIS A 56 -7.69 6.53 4.26
C HIS A 56 -7.92 8.01 4.59
N LEU A 57 -6.87 8.84 4.49
CA LEU A 57 -6.90 10.25 4.86
C LEU A 57 -7.32 11.16 3.70
N CYS A 58 -7.27 10.67 2.46
CA CYS A 58 -7.46 11.46 1.24
C CYS A 58 -6.56 12.72 1.19
N ASP A 59 -5.39 12.67 1.84
CA ASP A 59 -4.44 13.79 1.94
C ASP A 59 -3.00 13.26 1.86
N PRO A 60 -2.30 13.45 0.72
CA PRO A 60 -0.93 12.99 0.54
C PRO A 60 0.07 13.55 1.55
N LYS A 61 -0.14 14.78 2.06
CA LYS A 61 0.78 15.40 3.01
C LYS A 61 0.64 14.85 4.41
N ARG A 62 -0.55 14.37 4.76
CA ARG A 62 -0.80 13.73 6.06
C ARG A 62 -0.45 12.24 6.05
N ALA A 63 -0.25 11.67 4.87
CA ALA A 63 0.08 10.26 4.70
C ALA A 63 1.59 9.97 4.77
N LEU A 64 2.43 10.97 4.51
CA LEU A 64 3.89 10.91 4.58
C LEU A 64 4.39 11.35 5.97
#